data_AF-A0A7K3EPE4-F1
#
_entry.id   AF-A0A7K3EPE4-F1
#
_cell.length_a   1.000
_cell.length_b   1.000
_cell.length_c   1.000
_cell.angle_alpha   90.00
_cell.angle_beta   90.00
_cell.angle_gamma   90.00
#
_symmetry.space_group_name_H-M   'P 1'
#
loop_
_entity.id
_entity.type
_entity.pdbx_description
1 polymer ?
#
loop_
_entity_poly.entity_id
_entity_poly.type
_entity_poly.pdbx_seq_one_letter_code
_entity_poly.pdbx_strand_id
1 'polypeptide(L)'
;HHIAGDGWSLGPLASDLTRAYTARVEGRVPEWTALPVQYADYTLWQNELLGDQDDPDSLFATQIEYWRGALAGLPDQLTLPTDRPRPAVMTYRGDYLTVDVDAELHRRLSEVARASGASLFMV
;
A
#
# COMPACT_ATOMS: atom_id res chain seq x y z
N HIS A 1 13.90 2.59 -3.70
CA HIS A 1 13.21 3.71 -3.02
C HIS A 1 11.71 3.52 -3.24
N HIS A 2 10.85 3.72 -2.24
CA HIS A 2 9.40 3.47 -2.35
C HIS A 2 8.66 4.34 -3.40
N ILE A 3 9.33 5.34 -3.96
CA ILE A 3 8.77 6.21 -5.02
C ILE A 3 8.55 5.46 -6.34
N ALA A 4 9.26 4.35 -6.55
CA ALA A 4 9.25 3.60 -7.80
C ALA A 4 8.81 2.14 -7.62
N GLY A 5 8.30 1.78 -6.43
CA GLY A 5 7.87 0.42 -6.16
C GLY A 5 7.20 0.25 -4.79
N ASP A 6 6.20 -0.61 -4.77
CA ASP A 6 5.44 -1.02 -3.60
C ASP A 6 5.68 -2.51 -3.28
N GLY A 7 4.96 -3.05 -2.29
CA GLY A 7 5.07 -4.46 -1.91
C GLY A 7 4.69 -5.43 -3.03
N TRP A 8 3.77 -5.03 -3.91
CA TRP A 8 3.35 -5.87 -5.04
C TRP A 8 4.41 -5.91 -6.14
N SER A 9 5.09 -4.79 -6.36
CA SER A 9 6.12 -4.60 -7.40
C SER A 9 7.32 -5.54 -7.22
N LEU A 10 7.59 -6.01 -5.99
CA LEU A 10 8.73 -6.88 -5.70
C LEU A 10 8.63 -8.26 -6.36
N GLY A 11 7.43 -8.83 -6.48
CA GLY A 11 7.22 -10.14 -7.09
C GLY A 11 7.58 -10.16 -8.58
N PRO A 12 6.95 -9.32 -9.42
CA PRO A 12 7.31 -9.16 -10.83
C PRO A 12 8.78 -8.80 -11.02
N LEU A 13 9.34 -7.88 -10.23
CA LEU A 13 10.75 -7.50 -10.32
C LEU A 13 11.68 -8.71 -10.10
N ALA A 14 11.43 -9.54 -9.08
CA ALA A 14 12.25 -10.72 -8.80
C ALA A 14 12.14 -11.77 -9.91
N SER A 15 10.93 -12.00 -10.43
CA SER A 15 10.68 -12.88 -11.57
C SER A 15 11.45 -12.38 -12.81
N ASP A 16 11.34 -11.09 -13.11
CA ASP A 16 11.94 -10.47 -14.27
C ASP A 16 13.47 -10.50 -14.21
N LEU A 17 14.03 -10.23 -13.03
CA LEU A 17 15.47 -10.36 -12.79
C LEU A 17 15.95 -11.79 -13.00
N THR A 18 15.21 -12.78 -12.50
CA THR A 18 15.55 -14.21 -12.64
C THR A 18 15.52 -14.64 -14.11
N ARG A 19 14.50 -14.20 -14.87
CA ARG A 19 14.38 -14.46 -16.31
C ARG A 19 15.53 -13.82 -17.09
N ALA A 20 15.83 -12.56 -16.81
CA ALA A 20 16.94 -11.84 -17.43
C ALA A 20 18.27 -12.53 -17.16
N TYR A 21 18.53 -12.88 -15.91
CA TYR A 21 19.76 -13.54 -15.49
C TYR A 21 19.96 -14.89 -16.22
N THR A 22 18.92 -15.74 -16.22
CA THR A 22 18.98 -17.07 -16.85
C THR A 22 19.26 -16.98 -18.34
N ALA A 23 18.56 -16.10 -19.06
CA ALA A 23 18.79 -15.91 -20.50
C ALA A 23 20.24 -15.47 -20.78
N ARG A 24 20.78 -14.56 -19.96
CA ARG A 24 22.14 -14.04 -20.12
C ARG A 24 23.22 -15.07 -19.82
N VAL A 25 23.03 -15.93 -18.81
CA VAL A 25 23.94 -17.05 -18.51
C VAL A 25 24.06 -18.00 -19.71
N GLU A 26 22.98 -18.18 -20.45
CA GLU A 26 22.94 -19.02 -21.65
C GLU A 26 23.35 -18.29 -22.94
N GLY A 27 23.82 -17.04 -22.86
CA GLY A 27 24.22 -16.25 -24.03
C GLY A 27 23.04 -15.76 -24.89
N ARG A 28 21.81 -15.82 -24.38
CA ARG A 28 20.59 -15.36 -25.04
C ARG A 28 20.17 -13.99 -24.53
N VAL A 29 19.34 -13.30 -25.30
CA VAL A 29 18.62 -12.11 -24.80
C VAL A 29 17.32 -12.55 -24.11
N PRO A 30 16.93 -11.92 -23.01
CA PRO A 30 15.64 -12.22 -22.41
C PRO A 30 14.52 -11.75 -23.33
N GLU A 31 13.58 -12.65 -23.60
CA GLU A 31 12.37 -12.36 -24.37
C GLU A 31 11.32 -11.76 -23.43
N TRP A 32 10.60 -10.74 -23.89
CA TRP A 32 9.57 -10.06 -23.12
C TRP A 32 8.35 -9.82 -23.98
N THR A 33 7.17 -9.89 -23.37
CA THR A 33 5.99 -9.24 -23.93
C THR A 33 5.99 -7.82 -23.43
N ALA A 34 5.91 -6.84 -24.33
CA ALA A 34 5.85 -5.44 -23.93
C ALA A 34 4.62 -5.21 -23.03
N LEU A 35 4.81 -4.48 -21.93
CA LEU A 35 3.71 -4.12 -21.04
C LEU A 35 2.73 -3.22 -21.81
N PRO A 36 1.42 -3.50 -21.75
CA PRO A 36 0.41 -2.72 -22.48
C PRO A 36 0.27 -1.30 -21.95
N VAL A 37 0.74 -1.06 -20.72
CA VAL A 37 0.79 0.25 -20.05
C VAL A 37 2.10 0.40 -19.30
N GLN A 38 2.58 1.63 -19.22
CA GLN A 38 3.68 2.08 -18.40
C GLN A 38 3.15 2.87 -17.19
N TYR A 39 4.00 3.07 -16.17
CA TYR A 39 3.59 3.85 -15.00
C TYR A 39 3.22 5.30 -15.36
N ALA A 40 3.83 5.87 -16.42
CA ALA A 40 3.43 7.17 -16.94
C ALA A 40 1.97 7.19 -17.41
N ASP A 41 1.51 6.14 -18.09
CA ASP A 41 0.13 6.00 -18.54
C ASP A 41 -0.83 5.94 -17.34
N TYR A 42 -0.44 5.24 -16.27
CA TYR A 42 -1.19 5.23 -15.00
C TYR A 42 -1.29 6.63 -14.40
N THR A 43 -0.21 7.41 -14.38
CA THR A 43 -0.24 8.77 -13.81
C THR A 43 -1.11 9.73 -14.61
N LEU A 44 -1.11 9.62 -15.94
CA LEU A 44 -1.97 10.41 -16.81
C LEU A 44 -3.44 10.01 -16.63
N TRP A 45 -3.72 8.70 -16.63
CA TRP A 45 -5.04 8.17 -16.38
C TRP A 45 -5.60 8.59 -15.01
N GLN A 46 -4.79 8.55 -13.95
CA GLN A 46 -5.24 8.96 -12.61
C GLN A 46 -5.64 10.45 -12.59
N ASN A 47 -4.85 11.30 -13.25
CA ASN A 47 -5.15 12.72 -13.35
C ASN A 47 -6.45 12.97 -14.12
N GLU A 48 -6.63 12.29 -15.25
CA GLU A 48 -7.86 12.37 -16.05
C GLU A 48 -9.09 11.86 -15.28
N LEU A 49 -8.95 10.74 -14.55
CA LEU A 49 -10.03 10.13 -13.77
C LEU A 49 -10.49 11.03 -12.62
N LEU A 50 -9.54 11.63 -11.90
CA LEU A 50 -9.86 12.51 -10.78
C LEU A 50 -10.54 13.80 -11.25
N GLY A 51 -10.19 14.27 -12.45
CA GLY A 51 -10.74 15.49 -13.04
C GLY A 51 -10.13 16.75 -12.43
N ASP A 52 -10.71 17.89 -12.76
CA ASP A 52 -10.27 19.20 -12.28
C ASP A 52 -10.60 19.38 -10.79
N GLN A 53 -9.64 19.87 -10.02
CA GLN A 53 -9.80 20.13 -8.59
C GLN A 53 -10.70 21.33 -8.32
N ASP A 54 -10.80 22.26 -9.28
CA ASP A 54 -11.65 23.45 -9.20
C ASP A 54 -13.07 23.19 -9.74
N ASP A 55 -13.32 22.02 -10.36
CA ASP A 55 -14.64 21.57 -10.78
C ASP A 55 -15.37 20.91 -9.60
N PRO A 56 -16.48 21.49 -9.08
CA PRO A 56 -17.22 20.94 -7.96
C PRO A 56 -17.90 19.60 -8.28
N ASP A 57 -18.11 19.28 -9.56
CA ASP A 57 -18.74 18.04 -10.01
C ASP A 57 -17.71 16.93 -10.31
N SER A 58 -16.41 17.19 -10.09
CA SER A 58 -15.34 16.21 -10.31
C SER A 58 -15.34 15.09 -9.27
N LEU A 59 -14.74 13.96 -9.65
CA LEU A 59 -14.52 12.85 -8.73
C LEU A 59 -13.58 13.27 -7.59
N PHE A 60 -12.59 14.11 -7.89
CA PHE A 60 -11.69 14.68 -6.89
C PHE A 60 -12.47 15.46 -5.82
N ALA A 61 -13.34 16.39 -6.23
CA ALA A 61 -14.13 17.20 -5.30
C ALA A 61 -15.00 16.31 -4.39
N THR A 62 -15.68 15.33 -4.98
CA THR A 62 -16.51 14.37 -4.24
C THR A 62 -15.71 13.60 -3.19
N GLN A 63 -14.53 13.07 -3.55
CA GLN A 63 -13.69 12.29 -2.63
C GLN A 63 -13.08 13.16 -1.53
N ILE A 64 -12.66 14.38 -1.85
CA ILE A 64 -12.10 15.31 -0.86
C ILE A 64 -13.15 15.74 0.16
N GLU A 65 -14.38 16.02 -0.26
CA GLU A 65 -15.46 16.38 0.67
C GLU A 65 -15.79 15.22 1.63
N TYR A 66 -15.81 13.98 1.12
CA TYR A 66 -15.93 12.81 1.98
C TYR A 66 -14.82 12.76 3.04
N TRP A 67 -13.55 12.89 2.64
CA TRP A 67 -12.43 12.80 3.58
C TRP A 67 -12.37 13.97 4.57
N ARG A 68 -12.75 15.18 4.14
CA ARG A 68 -12.90 16.34 5.04
C ARG A 68 -13.92 16.06 6.14
N GLY A 69 -15.07 15.50 5.79
CA GLY A 69 -16.10 15.12 6.77
C GLY A 69 -15.67 13.95 7.66
N ALA A 70 -15.15 12.88 7.06
CA ALA A 70 -14.77 11.65 7.77
C ALA A 70 -13.62 11.85 8.77
N LEU A 71 -12.70 12.78 8.48
CA LEU A 71 -11.54 13.08 9.32
C LEU A 71 -11.71 14.35 10.17
N ALA A 72 -12.88 14.97 10.14
CA ALA A 72 -13.16 16.18 10.91
C ALA A 72 -13.05 15.92 12.42
N GLY A 73 -12.34 16.79 13.13
CA GLY A 73 -12.25 16.74 14.59
C GLY A 73 -11.37 15.62 15.15
N LEU A 74 -10.58 14.95 14.30
CA LEU A 74 -9.57 14.00 14.79
C LEU A 74 -8.50 14.72 15.64
N PRO A 75 -7.98 14.07 16.69
CA PRO A 75 -6.87 14.62 17.45
C PRO A 75 -5.61 14.65 16.59
N ASP A 76 -4.80 15.70 16.75
CA ASP A 76 -3.50 15.84 16.06
C ASP A 76 -2.54 14.69 16.39
N GLN A 77 -2.69 14.08 17.58
CA GLN A 77 -1.81 13.02 18.05
C GLN A 77 -2.52 12.06 19.00
N LEU A 78 -2.21 10.77 18.86
CA LEU A 78 -2.56 9.74 19.84
C LEU A 78 -1.62 9.79 21.06
N THR A 79 -2.19 9.63 22.25
CA THR A 79 -1.41 9.49 23.50
C THR A 79 -1.12 8.02 23.74
N LEU A 80 0.09 7.59 23.41
CA LEU A 80 0.58 6.23 23.66
C LEU A 80 1.51 6.22 24.88
N PRO A 81 1.63 5.08 25.60
CA PRO A 81 2.56 4.94 26.72
C PRO A 81 4.01 4.82 26.22
N THR A 82 4.57 5.93 25.74
CA THR A 82 5.92 5.95 25.16
C THR A 82 6.99 6.10 26.25
N ASP A 83 8.09 5.35 26.13
CA ASP A 83 9.21 5.41 27.08
C ASP A 83 9.97 6.75 27.04
N ARG A 84 9.85 7.51 25.94
CA ARG A 84 10.60 8.75 25.69
C ARG A 84 9.71 9.79 25.01
N PRO A 85 9.95 11.09 25.24
CA PRO A 85 9.23 12.15 24.55
C PRO A 85 9.51 12.13 23.04
N ARG A 86 8.55 12.58 22.24
CA ARG A 86 8.69 12.68 20.79
C ARG A 86 9.75 13.75 20.44
N PRO A 87 10.79 13.43 19.65
CA PRO A 87 11.75 14.43 19.21
C PRO A 87 11.14 15.36 18.16
N ALA A 88 11.64 16.60 18.07
CA ALA A 88 11.21 17.57 17.06
C ALA A 88 11.60 17.16 15.62
N VAL A 89 12.65 16.36 15.47
CA VAL A 89 13.13 15.83 14.19
C VAL A 89 13.06 14.31 14.22
N MET A 90 12.40 13.72 13.23
CA MET A 90 12.30 12.27 13.10
C MET A 90 13.64 11.65 12.71
N THR A 91 14.03 10.57 13.40
CA THR A 91 15.27 9.84 13.12
C THR A 91 15.10 8.77 12.05
N TYR A 92 13.86 8.37 11.75
CA TYR A 92 13.49 7.24 10.89
C TYR A 92 14.08 5.88 11.31
N ARG A 93 14.63 5.78 12.53
CA ARG A 93 15.08 4.50 13.10
C ARG A 93 13.88 3.76 13.68
N GLY A 94 13.68 2.53 13.25
CA GLY A 94 12.68 1.61 13.77
C GLY A 94 13.30 0.25 14.06
N ASP A 95 12.54 -0.58 14.75
CA ASP A 95 12.85 -1.99 15.03
C ASP A 95 11.58 -2.82 14.87
N TYR A 96 11.69 -4.14 14.86
CA TYR A 96 10.56 -5.06 14.72
C TYR A 96 10.52 -6.07 15.87
N LEU A 97 9.31 -6.37 16.31
CA LEU A 97 9.04 -7.50 17.21
C LEU A 97 8.07 -8.44 16.48
N THR A 98 8.51 -9.67 16.24
CA THR A 98 7.65 -10.69 15.66
C THR A 98 6.69 -11.22 16.72
N VAL A 99 5.41 -11.25 16.38
CA VAL A 99 4.35 -11.84 17.20
C VAL A 99 3.67 -12.91 16.37
N ASP A 100 3.64 -14.14 16.89
CA ASP A 100 2.99 -15.26 16.24
C ASP A 100 1.58 -15.47 16.78
N VAL A 101 0.64 -15.71 15.89
CA VAL A 101 -0.74 -16.11 16.19
C VAL A 101 -0.88 -17.56 15.77
N ASP A 102 -1.14 -18.44 16.73
CA ASP A 102 -1.27 -19.86 16.43
C ASP A 102 -2.50 -20.16 15.56
N ALA A 103 -2.46 -21.33 14.91
CA ALA A 103 -3.50 -21.73 13.94
C ALA A 103 -4.89 -21.85 14.57
N GLU A 104 -4.97 -22.23 15.84
CA GLU A 104 -6.25 -22.39 16.53
C GLU A 104 -6.87 -21.03 16.87
N LEU A 105 -6.07 -20.08 17.36
CA LEU A 105 -6.49 -18.70 17.58
C LEU A 105 -6.91 -18.03 16.27
N HIS A 106 -6.14 -18.20 15.19
CA HIS A 106 -6.48 -17.68 13.87
C HIS A 106 -7.83 -18.22 13.36
N ARG A 107 -8.07 -19.53 13.52
CA ARG A 107 -9.37 -20.15 13.16
C ARG A 107 -10.52 -19.51 13.92
N ARG A 108 -10.35 -19.31 15.23
CA ARG A 108 -11.38 -18.70 16.10
C ARG A 108 -11.65 -17.23 15.73
N LEU A 109 -10.62 -16.44 15.41
CA LEU A 109 -10.79 -15.07 14.90
C LEU A 109 -11.55 -15.05 13.57
N SER A 110 -11.24 -15.99 12.67
CA SER A 110 -11.95 -16.12 11.39
C SER A 110 -13.43 -16.47 11.57
N GLU A 111 -13.76 -17.30 12.56
CA GLU A 111 -15.14 -17.61 12.92
C GLU A 111 -15.90 -16.39 13.45
N VAL A 112 -15.27 -15.58 14.30
CA VAL A 112 -15.84 -14.31 14.80
C VAL A 112 -16.12 -13.36 13.64
N ALA A 113 -15.15 -13.14 12.74
CA ALA A 113 -15.32 -12.29 11.58
C ALA A 113 -16.54 -12.72 10.75
N ARG A 114 -16.63 -14.02 10.43
CA ARG A 114 -17.76 -14.57 9.66
C ARG A 114 -19.10 -14.42 10.38
N ALA A 115 -19.14 -14.70 11.68
CA ALA A 115 -20.37 -14.58 12.48
C ALA A 115 -20.86 -13.14 12.59
N SER A 116 -19.95 -12.16 12.55
CA SER A 116 -20.25 -10.73 12.59
C SER A 116 -20.43 -10.08 11.21
N GLY A 117 -20.35 -10.85 10.12
CA GLY A 117 -20.39 -10.30 8.75
C GLY A 117 -19.21 -9.37 8.41
N ALA A 118 -18.11 -9.51 9.16
CA ALA A 118 -16.89 -8.74 9.01
C ALA A 118 -15.81 -9.57 8.27
N SER A 119 -14.76 -8.90 7.81
CA SER A 119 -13.54 -9.56 7.35
C SER A 119 -12.57 -9.76 8.52
N LEU A 120 -11.61 -10.68 8.38
CA LEU A 120 -10.55 -10.87 9.37
C LEU A 120 -9.69 -9.59 9.56
N PHE A 121 -9.65 -8.69 8.58
CA PHE A 121 -8.95 -7.41 8.72
C PHE A 121 -9.62 -6.46 9.73
N MET A 122 -10.90 -6.62 10.01
CA MET A 122 -11.67 -5.78 10.94
C MET A 122 -11.68 -6.32 12.38
N VAL A 123 -11.24 -7.56 12.60
CA VAL A 123 -11.25 -8.28 13.89
C VAL A 123 -9.84 -8.40 14.42
#